data_AF-A0A254RGR2-F1
#
_entry.id   AF-A0A254RGR2-F1
#
_cell.length_a   1.000
_cell.length_b   1.000
_cell.length_c   1.000
_cell.angle_alpha   90.00
_cell.angle_beta   90.00
_cell.angle_gamma   90.00
#
_symmetry.space_group_name_H-M   'P 1'
#
loop_
_entity.id
_entity.type
_entity.pdbx_description
1 polymer ?
#
loop_
_entity_poly.entity_id
_entity_poly.type
_entity_poly.pdbx_seq_one_letter_code
_entity_poly.pdbx_strand_id
1 'polypeptide(L)'
;MVEKLSRWAVSAALPDALKVPVSEIGYLATLKFVVGKRIATLASCEAKSALANFLAMGSELEATDEEIELAAEIEAAAIDSELDLDAGESILIAVSLKRDVKKLATGDKRAVCSCQPLSQTLNLIEPLRGRIITLEQILAQLIRQLDFGELRGKVCGDPCDKTAGICFGCSSEGSSETSALDALLSYQKHLAKESSEFTAPNLAS
;
A
#
# COMPACT_ATOMS: atom_id res chain seq x y z
N MET A 1 -3.45 2.56 -0.03
CA MET A 1 -3.72 1.10 0.09
C MET A 1 -5.01 0.79 0.84
N VAL A 2 -5.14 1.21 2.10
CA VAL A 2 -6.26 0.88 3.00
C VAL A 2 -7.65 1.22 2.42
N GLU A 3 -7.78 2.32 1.69
CA GLU A 3 -9.02 2.68 0.98
C GLU A 3 -9.52 1.54 0.09
N LYS A 4 -8.67 1.01 -0.79
CA LYS A 4 -9.00 -0.03 -1.76
C LYS A 4 -9.36 -1.33 -1.04
N LEU A 5 -8.57 -1.74 -0.05
CA LEU A 5 -8.84 -2.95 0.75
C LEU A 5 -10.15 -2.84 1.55
N SER A 6 -10.49 -1.65 2.04
CA SER A 6 -11.74 -1.42 2.76
C SER A 6 -12.93 -1.46 1.80
N ARG A 7 -12.81 -0.85 0.62
CA ARG A 7 -13.83 -0.93 -0.45
C ARG A 7 -14.14 -2.35 -0.88
N TRP A 8 -13.10 -3.19 -0.98
CA TRP A 8 -13.23 -4.62 -1.23
C TRP A 8 -13.52 -5.44 0.03
N ALA A 9 -13.78 -4.83 1.19
CA ALA A 9 -14.08 -5.50 2.45
C ALA A 9 -13.10 -6.64 2.83
N VAL A 10 -11.80 -6.42 2.59
CA VAL A 10 -10.71 -7.38 2.89
C VAL A 10 -9.58 -6.77 3.75
N SER A 11 -9.76 -5.56 4.25
CA SER A 11 -8.76 -4.89 5.12
C SER A 11 -8.41 -5.68 6.39
N ALA A 12 -9.34 -6.50 6.90
CA ALA A 12 -9.12 -7.35 8.07
C ALA A 12 -8.08 -8.47 7.84
N ALA A 13 -7.85 -8.88 6.58
CA ALA A 13 -6.85 -9.88 6.22
C ALA A 13 -5.44 -9.29 6.03
N LEU A 14 -5.28 -7.97 6.15
CA LEU A 14 -3.99 -7.31 5.95
C LEU A 14 -2.87 -7.79 6.90
N PRO A 15 -3.10 -8.00 8.22
CA PRO A 15 -2.06 -8.51 9.12
C PRO A 15 -1.51 -9.87 8.66
N ASP A 16 -2.40 -10.79 8.28
CA ASP A 16 -2.05 -12.13 7.82
C ASP A 16 -1.32 -12.06 6.46
N ALA A 17 -1.79 -11.21 5.55
CA ALA A 17 -1.11 -10.96 4.28
C ALA A 17 0.30 -10.38 4.47
N LEU A 18 0.49 -9.52 5.48
CA LEU A 18 1.78 -8.95 5.84
C LEU A 18 2.65 -9.87 6.69
N LYS A 19 2.09 -10.95 7.26
CA LYS A 19 2.73 -11.81 8.26
C LYS A 19 3.26 -11.01 9.46
N VAL A 20 2.41 -10.14 10.00
CA VAL A 20 2.70 -9.35 11.20
C VAL A 20 1.53 -9.45 12.17
N PRO A 21 1.77 -9.44 13.49
CA PRO A 21 0.67 -9.39 14.45
C PRO A 21 -0.07 -8.07 14.32
N VAL A 22 -1.37 -8.08 14.62
CA VAL A 22 -2.23 -6.89 14.57
C VAL A 22 -1.66 -5.73 15.41
N SER A 23 -1.06 -6.04 16.56
CA SER A 23 -0.43 -5.06 17.46
C SER A 23 0.77 -4.32 16.85
N GLU A 24 1.36 -4.84 15.77
CA GLU A 24 2.49 -4.21 15.06
C GLU A 24 2.03 -3.40 13.83
N ILE A 25 0.72 -3.39 13.52
CA ILE A 25 0.20 -2.52 12.47
C ILE A 25 0.05 -1.11 13.01
N GLY A 26 0.78 -0.17 12.40
CA GLY A 26 0.59 1.26 12.57
C GLY A 26 -0.04 1.90 11.34
N TYR A 27 -0.82 2.96 11.54
CA TYR A 27 -1.27 3.85 10.46
C TYR A 27 -1.16 5.31 10.90
N LEU A 28 -0.92 6.22 9.96
CA LEU A 28 -0.89 7.65 10.25
C LEU A 28 -2.27 8.14 10.68
N ALA A 29 -2.35 8.95 11.73
CA ALA A 29 -3.62 9.48 12.25
C ALA A 29 -4.45 10.23 11.19
N THR A 30 -3.80 10.81 10.19
CA THR A 30 -4.45 11.48 9.06
C THR A 30 -5.27 10.53 8.17
N LEU A 31 -4.98 9.22 8.20
CA LEU A 31 -5.65 8.21 7.39
C LEU A 31 -7.16 8.21 7.59
N LYS A 32 -7.64 8.33 8.84
CA LYS A 32 -9.08 8.31 9.15
C LYS A 32 -9.83 9.48 8.52
N PHE A 33 -9.17 10.62 8.32
CA PHE A 33 -9.77 11.79 7.69
C PHE A 33 -9.71 11.69 6.16
N VAL A 34 -8.56 11.30 5.60
CA VAL A 34 -8.37 11.20 4.15
C VAL A 34 -9.18 10.05 3.57
N VAL A 35 -8.99 8.83 4.09
CA VAL A 35 -9.69 7.63 3.63
C VAL A 35 -11.14 7.63 4.12
N GLY A 36 -11.38 8.05 5.36
CA GLY A 36 -12.75 8.11 5.90
C GLY A 36 -13.65 9.05 5.12
N LYS A 37 -13.15 10.22 4.68
CA LYS A 37 -13.92 11.12 3.79
C LYS A 37 -14.27 10.44 2.46
N ARG A 38 -13.33 9.72 1.85
CA ARG A 38 -13.54 9.02 0.57
C ARG A 38 -14.49 7.81 0.69
N ILE A 39 -14.47 7.11 1.82
CA ILE A 39 -15.37 5.99 2.08
C ILE A 39 -16.75 6.47 2.55
N ALA A 40 -16.83 7.60 3.26
CA ALA A 40 -18.11 8.17 3.70
C ALA A 40 -19.04 8.52 2.54
N THR A 41 -18.48 8.98 1.42
CA THR A 41 -19.24 9.28 0.19
C THR A 41 -19.74 8.04 -0.54
N LEU A 42 -19.26 6.85 -0.17
CA LEU A 42 -19.76 5.60 -0.73
C LEU A 42 -21.07 5.19 -0.02
N ALA A 43 -21.98 4.59 -0.78
CA ALA A 43 -23.22 4.01 -0.25
C ALA A 43 -23.01 2.63 0.41
N SER A 44 -21.79 2.06 0.35
CA SER A 44 -21.50 0.74 0.90
C SER A 44 -21.31 0.78 2.42
N CYS A 45 -22.21 0.09 3.15
CA CYS A 45 -22.05 -0.14 4.58
C CYS A 45 -20.86 -1.07 4.87
N GLU A 46 -20.59 -2.04 3.98
CA GLU A 46 -19.49 -2.99 4.11
C GLU A 46 -18.14 -2.29 4.07
N ALA A 47 -17.95 -1.33 3.15
CA ALA A 47 -16.71 -0.57 3.06
C ALA A 47 -16.46 0.30 4.31
N LYS A 48 -17.54 0.90 4.86
CA LYS A 48 -17.48 1.69 6.10
C LYS A 48 -17.11 0.81 7.29
N SER A 49 -17.75 -0.34 7.44
CA SER A 49 -17.45 -1.32 8.49
C SER A 49 -16.03 -1.88 8.36
N ALA A 50 -15.56 -2.17 7.15
CA ALA A 50 -14.21 -2.65 6.91
C ALA A 50 -13.13 -1.62 7.28
N LEU A 51 -13.35 -0.33 6.98
CA LEU A 51 -12.47 0.74 7.45
C LEU A 51 -12.50 0.85 8.98
N ALA A 52 -13.69 0.88 9.59
CA ALA A 52 -13.82 1.00 11.03
C ALA A 52 -13.12 -0.15 11.78
N ASN A 53 -13.28 -1.39 11.29
CA ASN A 53 -12.60 -2.56 11.84
C ASN A 53 -11.07 -2.43 11.70
N PHE A 54 -10.57 -2.00 10.53
CA PHE A 54 -9.14 -1.78 10.35
C PHE A 54 -8.57 -0.73 11.32
N LEU A 55 -9.26 0.41 11.47
CA LEU A 55 -8.85 1.48 12.38
C LEU A 55 -8.87 1.02 13.84
N ALA A 56 -9.82 0.16 14.23
CA ALA A 56 -9.90 -0.40 15.58
C ALA A 56 -8.83 -1.48 15.85
N MET A 57 -8.29 -2.11 14.81
CA MET A 57 -7.26 -3.14 14.91
C MET A 57 -5.84 -2.54 14.98
N GLY A 58 -5.55 -1.54 14.16
CA GLY A 58 -4.22 -0.92 14.10
C GLY A 58 -3.98 0.14 15.18
N SER A 59 -2.71 0.46 15.40
CA SER A 59 -2.30 1.59 16.23
C SER A 59 -2.25 2.87 15.41
N GLU A 60 -2.98 3.88 15.88
CA GLU A 60 -2.87 5.23 15.33
C GLU A 60 -1.50 5.84 15.69
N LEU A 61 -0.79 6.33 14.67
CA LEU A 61 0.51 6.98 14.80
C LEU A 61 0.34 8.48 14.52
N GLU A 62 0.57 9.28 15.54
CA GLU A 62 0.83 10.71 15.37
C GLU A 62 2.31 10.90 15.04
N ALA A 63 2.60 11.71 14.02
CA ALA A 63 3.97 12.02 13.66
C ALA A 63 4.59 12.99 14.68
N THR A 64 5.85 12.77 15.03
CA THR A 64 6.60 13.72 15.88
C THR A 64 7.06 14.93 15.07
N ASP A 65 7.47 15.99 15.76
CA ASP A 65 8.01 17.18 15.10
C ASP A 65 9.23 16.83 14.23
N GLU A 66 10.11 15.93 14.69
CA GLU A 66 11.29 15.49 13.92
C GLU A 66 10.91 14.64 12.68
N GLU A 67 9.78 13.94 12.73
CA GLU A 67 9.24 13.19 11.58
C GLU A 67 8.61 14.14 10.57
N ILE A 68 7.92 15.18 11.04
CA ILE A 68 7.32 16.23 10.19
C ILE A 68 8.42 17.04 9.50
N GLU A 69 9.47 17.43 10.23
CA GLU A 69 10.62 18.14 9.66
C GLU A 69 11.32 17.30 8.59
N LEU A 70 11.56 16.01 8.86
CA LEU A 70 12.14 15.11 7.87
C LEU A 70 11.21 14.92 6.65
N ALA A 71 9.89 14.82 6.87
CA ALA A 71 8.93 14.71 5.77
C ALA A 71 8.95 15.96 4.88
N ALA A 72 9.08 17.15 5.46
CA ALA A 72 9.20 18.40 4.72
C ALA A 72 10.51 18.45 3.91
N GLU A 73 11.63 17.95 4.45
CA GLU A 73 12.89 17.83 3.70
C GLU A 73 12.75 16.88 2.51
N ILE A 74 12.12 15.72 2.72
CA ILE A 74 11.86 14.73 1.67
C ILE A 74 10.95 15.30 0.58
N GLU A 75 9.88 15.99 0.97
CA GLU A 75 8.93 16.61 0.04
C GLU A 75 9.59 17.73 -0.77
N ALA A 76 10.42 18.57 -0.13
CA ALA A 76 11.18 19.60 -0.83
C ALA A 76 12.13 19.00 -1.88
N ALA A 77 12.87 17.95 -1.53
CA ALA A 77 13.75 17.26 -2.48
C ALA A 77 12.96 16.60 -3.63
N ALA A 78 11.75 16.10 -3.37
CA ALA A 78 10.86 15.56 -4.39
C ALA A 78 10.37 16.65 -5.35
N ILE A 79 9.96 17.81 -4.82
CA ILE A 79 9.54 18.97 -5.63
C ILE A 79 10.70 19.45 -6.51
N ASP A 80 11.90 19.62 -5.94
CA ASP A 80 13.08 20.08 -6.68
C ASP A 80 13.50 19.11 -7.79
N SER A 81 13.16 17.83 -7.65
CA SER A 81 13.46 16.77 -8.62
C SER A 81 12.26 16.41 -9.51
N GLU A 82 11.16 17.18 -9.45
CA GLU A 82 9.90 16.92 -10.18
C GLU A 82 9.34 15.51 -9.98
N LEU A 83 9.43 14.98 -8.76
CA LEU A 83 9.00 13.63 -8.40
C LEU A 83 7.56 13.60 -7.88
N ASP A 84 6.86 12.51 -8.18
CA ASP A 84 5.50 12.25 -7.73
C ASP A 84 5.50 11.70 -6.29
N LEU A 85 5.70 12.57 -5.31
CA LEU A 85 5.57 12.26 -3.89
C LEU A 85 4.72 13.33 -3.20
N ASP A 86 3.64 12.91 -2.52
CA ASP A 86 2.80 13.83 -1.76
C ASP A 86 3.19 13.89 -0.28
N ALA A 87 2.69 14.90 0.44
CA ALA A 87 2.96 15.08 1.87
C ALA A 87 2.60 13.85 2.73
N GLY A 88 1.58 13.07 2.34
CA GLY A 88 1.15 11.87 3.06
C GLY A 88 2.13 10.71 2.92
N GLU A 89 2.71 10.53 1.73
CA GLU A 89 3.75 9.54 1.49
C GLU A 89 5.10 10.01 2.05
N SER A 90 5.42 11.30 2.00
CA SER A 90 6.62 11.88 2.65
C SER A 90 6.62 11.63 4.16
N ILE A 91 5.49 11.85 4.85
CA ILE A 91 5.39 11.56 6.28
C ILE A 91 5.44 10.06 6.57
N LEU A 92 4.88 9.21 5.70
CA LEU A 92 4.97 7.75 5.85
C LEU A 92 6.43 7.26 5.73
N ILE A 93 7.19 7.82 4.80
CA ILE A 93 8.62 7.56 4.62
C ILE A 93 9.40 8.05 5.86
N ALA A 94 9.16 9.27 6.30
CA ALA A 94 9.85 9.86 7.46
C ALA A 94 9.62 9.06 8.75
N VAL A 95 8.37 8.71 9.06
CA VAL A 95 8.00 7.85 10.20
C VAL A 95 8.68 6.49 10.10
N SER A 96 8.69 5.89 8.90
CA SER A 96 9.31 4.58 8.70
C SER A 96 10.82 4.60 8.94
N LEU A 97 11.50 5.69 8.55
CA LEU A 97 12.93 5.87 8.79
C LEU A 97 13.25 6.18 10.26
N LYS A 98 12.53 7.11 10.88
CA LYS A 98 12.79 7.55 12.26
C LYS A 98 12.48 6.46 13.29
N ARG A 99 11.47 5.62 13.04
CA ARG A 99 11.07 4.53 13.94
C ARG A 99 11.65 3.17 13.57
N ASP A 100 12.55 3.12 12.57
CA ASP A 100 13.13 1.88 12.00
C ASP A 100 12.07 0.80 11.71
N VAL A 101 10.99 1.20 11.05
CA VAL A 101 9.93 0.28 10.66
C VAL A 101 10.47 -0.68 9.60
N LYS A 102 10.26 -1.98 9.83
CA LYS A 102 10.78 -3.05 8.94
C LYS A 102 10.03 -3.14 7.62
N LYS A 103 8.75 -2.77 7.58
CA LYS A 103 7.87 -2.85 6.41
C LYS A 103 7.04 -1.57 6.28
N LEU A 104 7.18 -0.87 5.17
CA LEU A 104 6.35 0.30 4.83
C LEU A 104 5.32 -0.13 3.81
N ALA A 105 4.02 -0.04 4.09
CA ALA A 105 2.98 -0.44 3.14
C ALA A 105 2.34 0.78 2.46
N THR A 106 2.46 0.89 1.13
CA THR A 106 1.79 1.95 0.35
C THR A 106 1.12 1.42 -0.92
N GLY A 107 0.10 2.14 -1.37
CA GLY A 107 -0.59 1.86 -2.63
C GLY A 107 -0.27 2.86 -3.73
N ASP A 108 0.55 3.87 -3.48
CA ASP A 108 0.99 4.82 -4.50
C ASP A 108 2.32 4.33 -5.11
N LYS A 109 2.26 3.87 -6.36
CA LYS A 109 3.42 3.36 -7.08
C LYS A 109 4.39 4.45 -7.48
N ARG A 110 3.87 5.66 -7.70
CA ARG A 110 4.69 6.80 -8.11
C ARG A 110 5.57 7.26 -6.95
N ALA A 111 5.04 7.20 -5.72
CA ALA A 111 5.83 7.39 -4.51
C ALA A 111 6.96 6.34 -4.39
N VAL A 112 6.67 5.06 -4.63
CA VAL A 112 7.69 4.00 -4.62
C VAL A 112 8.77 4.22 -5.67
N CYS A 113 8.40 4.57 -6.90
CA CYS A 113 9.37 4.87 -7.97
C CYS A 113 10.21 6.11 -7.66
N SER A 114 9.65 7.09 -6.93
CA SER A 114 10.36 8.30 -6.50
C SER A 114 11.46 8.02 -5.48
N CYS A 115 11.43 6.89 -4.77
CA CYS A 115 12.47 6.56 -3.78
C CYS A 115 13.87 6.40 -4.40
N GLN A 116 13.98 5.91 -5.64
CA GLN A 116 15.28 5.72 -6.30
C GLN A 116 15.99 7.05 -6.64
N PRO A 117 15.37 8.02 -7.34
CA PRO A 117 15.99 9.32 -7.53
C PRO A 117 16.16 10.06 -6.20
N LEU A 118 15.20 9.96 -5.27
CA LEU A 118 15.36 10.56 -3.94
C LEU A 118 16.55 10.01 -3.18
N SER A 119 16.89 8.72 -3.30
CA SER A 119 18.05 8.16 -2.62
C SER A 119 19.39 8.67 -3.16
N GLN A 120 19.41 9.25 -4.37
CA GLN A 120 20.59 9.89 -4.94
C GLN A 120 20.80 11.30 -4.40
N THR A 121 19.71 11.99 -4.03
CA THR A 121 19.72 13.34 -3.45
C THR A 121 19.84 13.29 -1.93
N LEU A 122 19.09 12.37 -1.31
CA LEU A 122 18.95 12.18 0.13
C LEU A 122 19.34 10.75 0.49
N ASN A 123 20.61 10.54 0.86
CA ASN A 123 21.14 9.23 1.25
C ASN A 123 20.36 8.58 2.41
N LEU A 124 19.62 9.36 3.19
CA LEU A 124 18.75 8.88 4.27
C LEU A 124 17.59 7.98 3.79
N ILE A 125 17.28 7.98 2.49
CA ILE A 125 16.21 7.15 1.90
C ILE A 125 16.69 5.72 1.66
N GLU A 126 17.99 5.52 1.43
CA GLU A 126 18.60 4.22 1.12
C GLU A 126 18.20 3.07 2.06
N PRO A 127 18.06 3.28 3.40
CA PRO A 127 17.62 2.23 4.31
C PRO A 127 16.24 1.63 3.99
N LEU A 128 15.35 2.32 3.25
CA LEU A 128 14.05 1.78 2.83
C LEU A 128 14.15 0.75 1.72
N ARG A 129 15.32 0.57 1.09
CA ARG A 129 15.48 -0.41 0.02
C ARG A 129 15.08 -1.80 0.50
N GLY A 130 14.24 -2.48 -0.27
CA GLY A 130 13.70 -3.80 0.08
C GLY A 130 12.68 -3.82 1.23
N ARG A 131 12.13 -2.67 1.67
CA ARG A 131 11.16 -2.60 2.78
C ARG A 131 9.74 -2.24 2.35
N ILE A 132 9.55 -1.73 1.13
CA ILE A 132 8.24 -1.20 0.72
C ILE A 132 7.33 -2.32 0.23
N ILE A 133 6.17 -2.48 0.86
CA ILE A 133 5.11 -3.40 0.47
C ILE A 133 4.07 -2.68 -0.37
N THR A 134 3.79 -3.21 -1.55
CA THR A 134 2.81 -2.64 -2.49
C THR A 134 1.46 -3.33 -2.41
N LEU A 135 0.44 -2.69 -2.99
CA LEU A 135 -0.90 -3.29 -3.05
C LEU A 135 -0.89 -4.63 -3.80
N GLU A 136 -0.11 -4.75 -4.88
CA GLU A 136 -0.02 -5.97 -5.67
C GLU A 136 0.57 -7.12 -4.85
N GLN A 137 1.53 -6.85 -3.97
CA GLN A 137 2.10 -7.85 -3.07
C GLN A 137 1.06 -8.33 -2.06
N ILE A 138 0.25 -7.42 -1.52
CA ILE A 138 -0.86 -7.78 -0.64
C ILE A 138 -1.89 -8.62 -1.39
N LEU A 139 -2.32 -8.20 -2.59
CA LEU A 139 -3.30 -8.96 -3.37
C LEU A 139 -2.81 -10.37 -3.71
N ALA A 140 -1.52 -10.54 -4.03
CA ALA A 140 -0.95 -11.86 -4.27
C ALA A 140 -0.98 -12.76 -3.03
N GLN A 141 -0.86 -12.19 -1.82
CA GLN A 141 -1.03 -12.95 -0.57
C GLN A 141 -2.50 -13.24 -0.28
N LEU A 142 -3.40 -12.28 -0.52
CA LEU A 142 -4.82 -12.48 -0.33
C LEU A 142 -5.38 -13.59 -1.24
N ILE A 143 -4.89 -13.70 -2.48
CA ILE A 143 -5.24 -14.81 -3.38
C ILE A 143 -4.93 -16.17 -2.76
N ARG A 144 -3.85 -16.28 -1.97
CA ARG A 144 -3.45 -17.54 -1.32
C ARG A 144 -4.20 -17.83 -0.02
N GLN A 145 -4.86 -16.83 0.55
CA GLN A 145 -5.51 -16.89 1.86
C GLN A 145 -7.03 -16.95 1.77
N LEU A 146 -7.61 -16.36 0.72
CA LEU A 146 -9.05 -16.24 0.52
C LEU A 146 -9.49 -17.06 -0.69
N ASP A 147 -10.78 -17.35 -0.78
CA ASP A 147 -11.35 -17.91 -2.00
C ASP A 147 -11.18 -16.91 -3.16
N PHE A 148 -10.55 -17.37 -4.24
CA PHE A 148 -10.27 -16.53 -5.41
C PHE A 148 -11.54 -15.99 -6.07
N GLY A 149 -12.60 -16.80 -6.13
CA GLY A 149 -13.89 -16.39 -6.72
C GLY A 149 -14.52 -15.24 -5.94
N GLU A 150 -14.53 -15.34 -4.61
CA GLU A 150 -15.00 -14.29 -3.71
C GLU A 150 -14.14 -13.01 -3.86
N LEU A 151 -12.81 -13.13 -3.75
CA LEU A 151 -11.91 -11.99 -3.86
C LEU A 151 -12.03 -11.29 -5.22
N ARG A 152 -12.09 -12.06 -6.31
CA ARG A 152 -12.32 -11.55 -7.66
C ARG A 152 -13.66 -10.83 -7.76
N GLY A 153 -14.72 -11.41 -7.18
CA GLY A 153 -16.04 -10.79 -7.12
C GLY A 153 -16.00 -9.40 -6.47
N LYS A 154 -15.28 -9.25 -5.36
CA LYS A 154 -15.12 -7.96 -4.66
C LYS A 154 -14.29 -6.96 -5.47
N VAL A 155 -13.15 -7.38 -6.03
CA VAL A 155 -12.27 -6.51 -6.83
C VAL A 155 -12.97 -6.04 -8.12
N CYS A 156 -13.67 -6.94 -8.81
CA CYS A 156 -14.34 -6.60 -10.07
C CYS A 156 -15.68 -5.90 -9.87
N GLY A 157 -16.34 -6.11 -8.72
CA GLY A 157 -17.57 -5.39 -8.35
C GLY A 157 -17.33 -3.93 -7.97
N ASP A 158 -16.12 -3.59 -7.53
CA ASP A 158 -15.71 -2.21 -7.25
C ASP A 158 -14.35 -1.89 -7.91
N PRO A 159 -14.33 -1.39 -9.16
CA PRO A 159 -13.12 -1.14 -9.94
C PRO A 159 -12.39 0.15 -9.49
N CYS A 160 -12.09 0.27 -8.20
CA CYS A 160 -11.36 1.40 -7.63
C CYS A 160 -9.85 1.38 -7.90
N ASP A 161 -9.33 0.29 -8.50
CA ASP A 161 -7.95 0.17 -8.91
C ASP A 161 -7.84 -0.51 -10.29
N LYS A 162 -7.25 0.22 -11.25
CA LYS A 162 -7.11 -0.25 -12.63
C LYS A 162 -6.15 -1.43 -12.76
N THR A 163 -5.04 -1.43 -12.03
CA THR A 163 -4.06 -2.54 -12.11
C THR A 163 -4.65 -3.80 -11.52
N ALA A 164 -5.32 -3.72 -10.37
CA ALA A 164 -6.04 -4.85 -9.80
C ALA A 164 -7.11 -5.37 -10.77
N GLY A 165 -7.89 -4.47 -11.38
CA GLY A 165 -8.90 -4.86 -12.38
C GLY A 165 -8.32 -5.61 -13.59
N ILE A 166 -7.15 -5.21 -14.06
CA ILE A 166 -6.42 -5.92 -15.13
C ILE A 166 -5.93 -7.29 -14.65
N CYS A 167 -5.27 -7.36 -13.49
CA CYS A 167 -4.73 -8.60 -12.95
C CYS A 167 -5.82 -9.63 -12.66
N PHE A 168 -6.97 -9.21 -12.14
CA PHE A 168 -8.11 -10.09 -11.84
C PHE A 168 -9.00 -10.38 -13.07
N GLY A 169 -8.64 -9.86 -14.24
CA GLY A 169 -9.38 -10.08 -15.48
C GLY A 169 -10.85 -9.67 -15.37
N CYS A 170 -11.12 -8.48 -14.83
CA CYS A 170 -12.50 -8.03 -14.61
C CYS A 170 -13.30 -7.81 -15.91
N SER A 171 -12.60 -7.65 -17.04
CA SER A 171 -13.19 -7.55 -18.38
C SER A 171 -13.14 -8.86 -19.19
N SER A 172 -12.66 -9.96 -18.61
CA SER A 172 -12.59 -11.26 -19.27
C SER A 172 -13.42 -12.32 -18.54
N GLU A 173 -14.09 -13.18 -19.30
CA GLU A 173 -14.70 -14.40 -18.77
C GLU A 173 -13.60 -15.44 -18.53
N GLY A 174 -13.58 -16.06 -17.34
CA GLY A 174 -12.69 -17.19 -17.05
C GLY A 174 -11.27 -16.86 -16.59
N SER A 175 -11.01 -15.69 -15.98
CA SER A 175 -9.75 -15.48 -15.25
C SER A 175 -9.62 -16.52 -14.13
N SER A 176 -8.46 -17.18 -14.07
CA SER A 176 -8.12 -18.18 -13.06
C SER A 176 -7.20 -17.58 -12.00
N GLU A 177 -7.16 -18.23 -10.83
CA GLU A 177 -6.25 -17.88 -9.72
C GLU A 177 -4.79 -17.77 -10.21
N THR A 178 -4.33 -18.76 -10.98
CA THR A 178 -2.99 -18.80 -11.55
C THR A 178 -2.72 -17.62 -12.46
N SER A 179 -3.66 -17.30 -13.37
CA SER A 179 -3.49 -16.16 -14.28
C SER A 179 -3.40 -14.82 -13.54
N ALA A 180 -4.19 -14.65 -12.48
CA ALA A 180 -4.18 -13.43 -11.67
C ALA A 180 -2.88 -13.30 -10.87
N LEU A 181 -2.41 -14.41 -10.28
CA LEU A 181 -1.15 -14.45 -9.56
C LEU A 181 0.04 -14.15 -10.49
N ASP A 182 0.07 -14.75 -11.68
CA ASP A 182 1.13 -14.49 -12.68
C ASP A 182 1.14 -13.02 -13.12
N ALA A 183 -0.03 -12.42 -13.33
CA ALA A 183 -0.15 -11.01 -13.67
C ALA A 183 0.36 -10.10 -12.53
N LEU A 184 -0.01 -10.38 -11.28
CA LEU A 184 0.48 -9.64 -10.11
C LEU A 184 1.99 -9.78 -9.94
N LEU A 185 2.54 -10.99 -10.06
CA LEU A 185 3.98 -11.24 -9.93
C LEU A 185 4.78 -10.57 -11.05
N SER A 186 4.24 -10.54 -12.27
CA SER A 186 4.83 -9.80 -13.39
C SER A 186 4.90 -8.30 -13.08
N TYR A 187 3.80 -7.74 -12.56
CA TYR A 187 3.74 -6.33 -12.17
C TYR A 187 4.71 -6.00 -11.02
N GLN A 188 4.81 -6.88 -10.02
CA GLN A 188 5.76 -6.73 -8.92
C GLN A 188 7.21 -6.71 -9.41
N LYS A 189 7.59 -7.62 -10.32
CA LYS A 189 8.94 -7.62 -10.91
C LYS A 189 9.25 -6.35 -11.69
N HIS A 190 8.25 -5.84 -12.43
CA HIS A 190 8.40 -4.59 -13.16
C HIS A 190 8.63 -3.41 -12.21
N LEU A 191 7.80 -3.28 -11.17
CA LEU A 191 7.90 -2.21 -10.19
C LEU A 191 9.17 -2.30 -9.34
N ALA A 192 9.61 -3.51 -8.99
CA ALA A 192 10.89 -3.72 -8.32
C ALA A 192 12.04 -3.18 -9.16
N LYS A 193 12.08 -3.50 -10.46
CA LYS A 193 13.10 -2.96 -11.37
C LYS A 193 13.02 -1.44 -11.50
N GLU A 194 11.82 -0.89 -11.69
CA GLU A 194 11.60 0.55 -11.88
C GLU A 194 12.00 1.35 -10.64
N SER A 195 11.66 0.83 -9.46
CA SER A 195 12.05 1.41 -8.18
C SER A 195 13.45 1.00 -7.72
N SER A 196 14.26 0.31 -8.53
CA SER A 196 15.59 -0.19 -8.12
C SER A 196 15.57 -1.03 -6.83
N GLU A 197 14.61 -1.92 -6.67
CA GLU A 197 14.46 -2.84 -5.53
C GLU A 197 14.12 -2.13 -4.21
N PHE A 198 13.46 -0.97 -4.26
CA PHE A 198 12.88 -0.35 -3.06
C PHE A 198 11.68 -1.16 -2.52
N THR A 199 10.95 -1.83 -3.40
CA THR A 199 9.94 -2.81 -2.98
C THR A 199 10.58 -3.99 -2.29
N ALA A 200 9.92 -4.53 -1.26
CA ALA A 200 10.38 -5.75 -0.60
C ALA A 200 10.42 -6.92 -1.59
N PRO A 201 11.34 -7.89 -1.40
CA PRO A 201 11.26 -9.15 -2.12
C PRO A 201 9.89 -9.79 -1.85
N ASN A 202 9.39 -10.57 -2.81
CA ASN A 202 8.09 -11.25 -2.72
C ASN A 202 7.79 -11.70 -1.29
N LEU A 203 6.61 -11.35 -0.77
CA LEU A 203 6.10 -11.80 0.54
C LEU A 203 5.94 -13.34 0.64
N ALA A 204 6.39 -14.08 -0.37
CA ALA A 204 6.43 -15.52 -0.47
C ALA A 204 7.65 -16.10 0.28
N SER A 205 7.65 -15.95 1.60
CA SER A 205 8.43 -16.72 2.56
C SER A 205 7.67 -16.79 3.87
#